data_AF-A0A822DJ93-F1
#
_entry.id   AF-A0A822DJ93-F1
#
_cell.length_a   1.000
_cell.length_b   1.000
_cell.length_c   1.000
_cell.angle_alpha   90.00
_cell.angle_beta   90.00
_cell.angle_gamma   90.00
#
_symmetry.space_group_name_H-M   'P 1'
#
loop_
_entity.id
_entity.type
_entity.pdbx_description
1 polymer ?
#
loop_
_entity_poly.entity_id
_entity_poly.type
_entity_poly.pdbx_seq_one_letter_code
_entity_poly.pdbx_strand_id
1 'polypeptide(L)'
;NFQQYSKYHLNILKNEYIKNNDINILNELNNENKLITIDYLNQLKKYLPTNEIDKLILKYSQEQHFIWIESILIRSMRQGDWLILENVNTCSLSVLDRLNSLLEPNGQLILNEGGGQDLIIKPHKNFRLILTMDPKQGNGEISRAMKNRCCEIYIDNQQEYNYYDLKELIQSCQIYQTKQQEDFIQIHQILCQK
;
A
#
# COMPACT_ATOMS: atom_id res chain seq x y z
N ASN A 1 18.59 3.83 9.00
CA ASN A 1 19.94 3.96 8.38
C ASN A 1 19.78 4.68 7.03
N PHE A 2 20.68 5.59 6.66
CA PHE A 2 20.67 6.32 5.38
C PHE A 2 20.37 5.45 4.15
N GLN A 3 20.93 4.24 4.09
CA GLN A 3 20.67 3.29 3.01
C GLN A 3 19.17 3.00 2.84
N GLN A 4 18.46 2.73 3.93
CA GLN A 4 17.02 2.46 3.91
C GLN A 4 16.22 3.72 3.55
N TYR A 5 16.63 4.88 4.09
CA TYR A 5 15.98 6.16 3.79
C TYR A 5 16.05 6.50 2.30
N SER A 6 17.24 6.42 1.73
CA SER A 6 17.46 6.75 0.33
C SER A 6 16.78 5.75 -0.59
N LYS A 7 16.77 4.45 -0.26
CA LYS A 7 16.00 3.44 -1.02
C LYS A 7 14.51 3.78 -1.04
N TYR A 8 13.94 4.09 0.12
CA TYR A 8 12.53 4.45 0.24
C TYR A 8 12.20 5.72 -0.56
N HIS A 9 12.99 6.78 -0.41
CA HIS A 9 12.74 8.05 -1.10
C HIS A 9 12.93 7.93 -2.61
N LEU A 10 13.95 7.19 -3.08
CA LEU A 10 14.13 6.90 -4.51
C LEU A 10 12.96 6.11 -5.08
N ASN A 11 12.37 5.19 -4.32
CA ASN A 11 11.18 4.45 -4.76
C ASN A 11 9.93 5.34 -4.87
N ILE A 12 9.80 6.34 -3.99
CA ILE A 12 8.75 7.36 -4.12
C ILE A 12 8.95 8.17 -5.40
N LEU A 13 10.15 8.72 -5.59
CA LEU A 13 10.46 9.53 -6.77
C LEU A 13 10.28 8.71 -8.05
N LYS A 14 10.65 7.44 -8.03
CA LYS A 14 10.37 6.48 -9.10
C LYS A 14 8.87 6.43 -9.42
N ASN A 15 8.02 6.21 -8.42
CA ASN A 15 6.56 6.10 -8.63
C ASN A 15 5.90 7.42 -9.04
N GLU A 16 6.41 8.56 -8.57
CA GLU A 16 5.84 9.89 -8.85
C GLU A 16 6.23 10.40 -10.24
N TYR A 17 7.48 10.20 -10.66
CA TYR A 17 8.03 10.80 -11.88
C TYR A 17 8.13 9.83 -13.06
N ILE A 18 8.15 8.52 -12.84
CA ILE A 18 8.19 7.53 -13.92
C ILE A 18 6.75 7.10 -14.24
N LYS A 19 6.05 7.93 -15.02
CA LYS A 19 4.76 7.55 -15.61
C LYS A 19 4.91 6.80 -16.95
N ASN A 20 6.09 6.87 -17.59
CA ASN A 20 6.30 6.46 -18.98
C ASN A 20 7.28 5.29 -19.18
N ASN A 21 7.24 4.28 -18.30
CA ASN A 21 7.93 2.99 -18.51
C ASN A 21 9.39 3.12 -18.99
N ASP A 22 10.14 4.08 -18.45
CA ASP A 22 11.49 4.39 -18.91
C ASP A 22 12.45 3.29 -18.41
N ILE A 23 12.60 2.25 -19.23
CA ILE A 23 13.24 0.96 -18.89
C ILE A 23 14.64 1.15 -18.31
N ASN A 24 15.37 2.17 -18.77
CA ASN A 24 16.73 2.46 -18.29
C ASN A 24 16.74 2.88 -16.80
N ILE A 25 15.80 3.72 -16.39
CA ILE A 25 15.69 4.17 -15.00
C ILE A 25 15.22 3.02 -14.10
N LEU A 26 14.26 2.22 -14.59
CA LEU A 26 13.75 1.05 -13.88
C LEU A 26 14.86 0.03 -13.60
N ASN A 27 15.69 -0.28 -14.60
CA ASN A 27 16.80 -1.23 -14.43
C ASN A 27 17.87 -0.74 -13.46
N GLU A 28 18.15 0.56 -13.45
CA GLU A 28 19.15 1.13 -12.55
C GLU A 28 18.64 1.22 -11.10
N LEU A 29 17.37 1.60 -10.89
CA LEU A 29 16.74 1.70 -9.57
C LEU A 29 16.28 0.35 -9.00
N ASN A 30 16.04 -0.67 -9.82
CA ASN A 30 15.63 -2.01 -9.38
C ASN A 30 16.78 -2.85 -8.80
N ASN A 31 18.01 -2.34 -8.80
CA ASN A 31 19.12 -3.07 -8.21
C ASN A 31 19.11 -2.95 -6.67
N GLU A 32 18.25 -3.76 -6.04
CA GLU A 32 17.98 -3.73 -4.59
C GLU A 32 19.24 -3.93 -3.73
N ASN A 33 20.28 -4.56 -4.30
CA ASN A 33 21.55 -4.83 -3.62
C ASN A 33 22.59 -3.72 -3.79
N LYS A 34 22.32 -2.69 -4.61
CA LYS A 34 23.26 -1.59 -4.81
C LYS A 34 23.35 -0.72 -3.56
N LEU A 35 24.58 -0.50 -3.07
CA LEU A 35 24.84 0.43 -1.98
C LEU A 35 24.58 1.86 -2.46
N ILE A 36 23.79 2.62 -1.71
CA ILE A 36 23.53 4.02 -2.02
C ILE A 36 24.68 4.87 -1.51
N THR A 37 25.53 5.31 -2.43
CA THR A 37 26.59 6.29 -2.17
C THR A 37 26.16 7.68 -2.66
N ILE A 38 26.85 8.72 -2.21
CA ILE A 38 26.65 10.09 -2.73
C ILE A 38 26.91 10.12 -4.25
N ASP A 39 27.93 9.41 -4.72
CA ASP A 39 28.22 9.30 -6.16
C ASP A 39 27.08 8.66 -6.94
N TYR A 40 26.48 7.59 -6.39
CA TYR A 40 25.31 6.97 -6.99
C TYR A 40 24.11 7.92 -7.03
N LEU A 41 23.84 8.65 -5.94
CA LEU A 41 22.78 9.66 -5.93
C LEU A 41 23.04 10.74 -6.99
N ASN A 42 24.27 11.22 -7.12
CA ASN A 42 24.64 12.20 -8.14
C ASN A 42 24.41 11.69 -9.57
N GLN A 43 24.65 10.41 -9.85
CA GLN A 43 24.35 9.80 -11.16
C GLN A 43 22.84 9.82 -11.47
N LEU A 44 21.98 9.62 -10.46
CA LEU A 44 20.53 9.61 -10.62
C LEU A 44 19.93 10.98 -10.98
N LYS A 45 20.66 12.08 -10.81
CA LYS A 45 20.23 13.43 -11.25
C LYS A 45 19.95 13.52 -12.75
N LYS A 46 20.50 12.59 -13.55
CA LYS A 46 20.21 12.48 -14.98
C LYS A 46 18.76 12.05 -15.25
N TYR A 47 18.14 11.35 -14.30
CA TYR A 47 16.85 10.67 -14.49
C TYR A 47 15.75 11.20 -13.55
N LEU A 48 16.14 11.71 -12.38
CA LEU A 48 15.23 12.22 -11.35
C LEU A 48 15.47 13.72 -11.12
N PRO A 49 14.46 14.44 -10.59
CA PRO A 49 14.59 15.87 -10.31
C PRO A 49 15.81 16.18 -9.43
N THR A 50 16.72 17.00 -9.95
CA THR A 50 18.01 17.31 -9.30
C THR A 50 17.83 17.86 -7.89
N ASN A 51 16.82 18.70 -7.69
CA ASN A 51 16.45 19.27 -6.40
C ASN A 51 16.08 18.20 -5.34
N GLU A 52 15.39 17.12 -5.71
CA GLU A 52 15.02 16.06 -4.77
C GLU A 52 16.23 15.19 -4.40
N ILE A 53 17.12 14.93 -5.36
CA ILE A 53 18.38 14.24 -5.10
C ILE A 53 19.31 15.08 -4.22
N ASP A 54 19.41 16.39 -4.44
CA ASP A 54 20.21 17.29 -3.61
C ASP A 54 19.69 17.33 -2.17
N LYS A 55 18.36 17.31 -1.96
CA LYS A 55 17.77 17.18 -0.63
C LYS A 55 18.18 15.87 0.06
N LEU A 56 18.19 14.74 -0.66
CA LEU A 56 18.63 13.46 -0.12
C LEU A 56 20.10 13.50 0.34
N ILE A 57 20.98 14.07 -0.49
CA ILE A 57 22.41 14.20 -0.20
C ILE A 57 22.64 15.14 0.99
N LEU A 58 21.94 16.28 1.03
CA LEU A 58 22.03 17.23 2.12
C LEU A 58 21.58 16.58 3.44
N LYS A 59 20.46 15.87 3.43
CA LYS A 59 19.95 15.17 4.63
C LYS A 59 20.92 14.10 5.13
N TYR A 60 21.60 13.39 4.22
CA TYR A 60 22.66 12.45 4.59
C TYR A 60 23.81 13.11 5.35
N SER A 61 24.27 14.26 4.86
CA SER A 61 25.39 15.00 5.45
C SER A 61 25.05 15.59 6.83
N GLN A 62 23.77 15.91 7.06
CA GLN A 62 23.30 16.57 8.28
C GLN A 62 22.85 15.57 9.38
N GLU A 63 22.25 14.45 9.01
CA GLU A 63 21.64 13.50 9.94
C GLU A 63 22.44 12.18 9.99
N GLN A 64 23.56 12.17 10.73
CA GLN A 64 24.37 10.95 10.93
C GLN A 64 23.71 9.92 11.87
N HIS A 65 22.67 10.31 12.62
CA HIS A 65 22.00 9.46 13.59
C HIS A 65 20.48 9.65 13.50
N PHE A 66 19.80 8.65 12.95
CA PHE A 66 18.34 8.54 12.78
C PHE A 66 17.71 9.54 11.81
N ILE A 67 16.94 9.00 10.85
CA ILE A 67 16.19 9.79 9.86
C ILE A 67 14.73 9.38 9.98
N TRP A 68 13.85 10.33 10.33
CA TRP A 68 12.41 10.10 10.31
C TRP A 68 11.90 10.02 8.87
N ILE A 69 11.07 9.01 8.61
CA ILE A 69 10.46 8.74 7.31
C ILE A 69 8.96 8.77 7.49
N GLU A 70 8.29 9.68 6.79
CA GLU A 70 6.83 9.70 6.79
C GLU A 70 6.28 8.45 6.08
N SER A 71 5.34 7.77 6.72
CA SER A 71 4.71 6.58 6.15
C SER A 71 3.71 6.95 5.04
N ILE A 72 3.34 5.96 4.22
CA ILE A 72 2.30 6.12 3.20
C ILE A 72 0.97 6.59 3.81
N LEU A 73 0.63 6.09 5.01
CA LEU A 73 -0.56 6.52 5.74
C LEU A 73 -0.56 8.02 6.02
N ILE A 74 0.55 8.54 6.56
CA ILE A 74 0.68 9.96 6.88
C ILE A 74 0.51 10.82 5.62
N ARG A 75 1.15 10.40 4.54
CA ARG A 75 1.09 11.12 3.27
C ARG A 75 -0.31 11.14 2.69
N SER A 76 -0.95 9.97 2.60
CA SER A 76 -2.33 9.84 2.11
C SER A 76 -3.31 10.65 2.96
N MET A 77 -3.14 10.64 4.29
CA MET A 77 -3.93 11.48 5.20
C MET A 77 -3.79 12.98 4.87
N ARG A 78 -2.59 13.47 4.57
CA ARG A 78 -2.35 14.88 4.24
C ARG A 78 -2.88 15.25 2.85
N GLN A 79 -2.71 14.37 1.87
CA GLN A 79 -3.05 14.63 0.47
C GLN A 79 -4.54 14.37 0.16
N GLY A 80 -5.22 13.60 1.01
CA GLY A 80 -6.61 13.23 0.80
C GLY A 80 -6.78 12.02 -0.12
N ASP A 81 -5.76 11.19 -0.23
CA ASP A 81 -5.80 9.98 -1.05
C ASP A 81 -6.66 8.91 -0.39
N TRP A 82 -7.01 7.90 -1.19
CA TRP A 82 -7.63 6.69 -0.68
C TRP A 82 -6.51 5.70 -0.37
N LEU A 83 -6.51 5.18 0.85
CA LEU A 83 -5.55 4.17 1.28
C LEU A 83 -6.28 2.85 1.54
N ILE A 84 -5.78 1.79 0.92
CA ILE A 84 -6.23 0.42 1.16
C ILE A 84 -5.17 -0.28 2.00
N LEU A 85 -5.56 -0.80 3.17
CA LEU A 85 -4.73 -1.70 3.97
C LEU A 85 -5.25 -3.11 3.79
N GLU A 86 -4.45 -3.95 3.16
CA GLU A 86 -4.85 -5.31 2.82
C GLU A 86 -4.58 -6.29 3.98
N ASN A 87 -5.47 -7.27 4.14
CA ASN A 87 -5.32 -8.39 5.08
C ASN A 87 -4.99 -7.94 6.51
N VAL A 88 -5.71 -6.94 7.03
CA VAL A 88 -5.37 -6.30 8.32
C VAL A 88 -5.36 -7.29 9.49
N ASN A 89 -6.17 -8.33 9.43
CA ASN A 89 -6.25 -9.43 10.41
C ASN A 89 -4.97 -10.30 10.50
N THR A 90 -4.01 -10.12 9.59
CA THR A 90 -2.67 -10.73 9.68
C THR A 90 -1.70 -9.91 10.53
N CYS A 91 -2.02 -8.64 10.78
CA CYS A 91 -1.22 -7.76 11.61
C CYS A 91 -1.55 -7.98 13.11
N SER A 92 -0.59 -7.68 13.99
CA SER A 92 -0.85 -7.69 15.43
C SER A 92 -1.92 -6.66 15.79
N LEU A 93 -2.89 -7.04 16.62
CA LEU A 93 -3.99 -6.19 17.08
C LEU A 93 -3.50 -4.84 17.65
N SER A 94 -2.39 -4.86 18.40
CA SER A 94 -1.80 -3.66 19.00
C SER A 94 -1.34 -2.62 17.96
N VAL A 95 -0.91 -3.06 16.77
CA VAL A 95 -0.51 -2.16 15.68
C VAL A 95 -1.75 -1.53 15.04
N LEU A 96 -2.79 -2.32 14.79
CA LEU A 96 -4.06 -1.81 14.27
C LEU A 96 -4.69 -0.83 15.26
N ASP A 97 -4.67 -1.14 16.55
CA ASP A 97 -5.30 -0.31 17.58
C ASP A 97 -4.69 1.10 17.67
N ARG A 98 -3.47 1.31 17.16
CA ARG A 98 -2.89 2.65 16.99
C ARG A 98 -3.65 3.55 16.02
N LEU A 99 -4.49 2.96 15.16
CA LEU A 99 -5.35 3.69 14.23
C LEU A 99 -6.68 4.10 14.85
N ASN A 100 -7.03 3.62 16.05
CA ASN A 100 -8.34 3.90 16.64
C ASN A 100 -8.61 5.40 16.79
N SER A 101 -7.60 6.21 17.18
CA SER A 101 -7.77 7.67 17.32
C SER A 101 -8.01 8.37 15.98
N LEU A 102 -7.53 7.80 14.87
CA LEU A 102 -7.79 8.29 13.52
C LEU A 102 -9.24 7.99 13.08
N LEU A 103 -9.80 6.87 13.54
CA LEU A 103 -11.11 6.37 13.12
C LEU A 103 -12.27 6.88 13.98
N GLU A 104 -11.98 7.71 14.97
CA GLU A 104 -13.00 8.46 15.71
C GLU A 104 -13.64 9.57 14.86
N PRO A 105 -14.84 10.05 15.23
CA PRO A 105 -15.38 11.29 14.68
C PRO A 105 -14.39 12.46 14.89
N ASN A 106 -14.01 13.14 13.80
CA ASN A 106 -12.94 14.15 13.80
C ASN A 106 -11.58 13.62 14.30
N GLY A 107 -11.33 12.32 14.09
CA GLY A 107 -10.14 11.62 14.52
C GLY A 107 -8.85 12.20 13.93
N GLN A 108 -7.76 11.99 14.67
CA GLN A 108 -6.42 12.42 14.30
C GLN A 108 -5.40 11.38 14.74
N LEU A 109 -4.26 11.35 14.03
CA LEU A 109 -3.13 10.50 14.39
C LEU A 109 -2.11 11.34 15.17
N ILE A 110 -1.69 10.87 16.33
CA ILE A 110 -0.66 11.51 17.15
C ILE A 110 0.58 10.61 17.09
N LEU A 111 1.72 11.18 16.71
CA LEU A 111 2.98 10.47 16.56
C LEU A 111 4.01 11.08 17.51
N ASN A 112 4.54 10.24 18.39
CA ASN A 112 5.46 10.65 19.46
C ASN A 112 6.87 10.06 19.25
N GLU A 113 7.05 9.24 18.21
CA GLU A 113 8.28 8.51 17.93
C GLU A 113 9.34 9.32 17.17
N GLY A 114 9.02 10.56 16.78
CA GLY A 114 9.91 11.45 16.02
C GLY A 114 11.02 12.12 16.84
N GLY A 115 11.11 11.85 18.16
CA GLY A 115 12.14 12.43 19.04
C GLY A 115 12.00 13.94 19.28
N GLY A 116 10.86 14.54 18.92
CA GLY A 116 10.53 15.96 19.07
C GLY A 116 9.15 16.18 19.70
N GLN A 117 8.50 17.31 19.37
CA GLN A 117 7.11 17.57 19.79
C GLN A 117 6.14 16.59 19.12
N ASP A 118 5.07 16.23 19.84
CA ASP A 118 3.98 15.39 19.36
C ASP A 118 3.47 15.88 18.00
N LEU A 119 3.61 15.05 16.98
CA LEU A 119 3.14 15.37 15.64
C LEU A 119 1.67 14.96 15.51
N ILE A 120 0.80 15.96 15.48
CA ILE A 120 -0.65 15.77 15.30
C ILE A 120 -1.00 15.88 13.81
N ILE A 121 -1.57 14.81 13.27
CA ILE A 121 -1.95 14.72 11.86
C ILE A 121 -3.46 14.58 11.76
N LYS A 122 -4.09 15.61 11.20
CA LYS A 122 -5.52 15.61 10.89
C LYS A 122 -5.71 15.14 9.44
N PRO A 123 -6.60 14.16 9.20
CA PRO A 123 -6.87 13.69 7.85
C PRO A 123 -7.53 14.80 7.02
N HIS A 124 -7.12 14.89 5.75
CA HIS A 124 -7.76 15.73 4.75
C HIS A 124 -9.20 15.27 4.52
N LYS A 125 -10.12 16.20 4.21
CA LYS A 125 -11.55 15.91 4.02
C LYS A 125 -11.88 14.82 2.98
N ASN A 126 -11.00 14.63 1.99
CA ASN A 126 -11.15 13.63 0.94
C ASN A 126 -10.49 12.28 1.26
N PHE A 127 -9.69 12.21 2.33
CA PHE A 127 -9.03 10.97 2.73
C PHE A 127 -10.05 9.88 3.02
N ARG A 128 -9.79 8.67 2.51
CA ARG A 128 -10.59 7.47 2.80
C ARG A 128 -9.66 6.34 3.16
N LEU A 129 -10.01 5.59 4.19
CA LEU A 129 -9.30 4.39 4.61
C LEU A 129 -10.19 3.17 4.37
N ILE A 130 -9.68 2.20 3.63
CA ILE A 130 -10.34 0.92 3.36
C ILE A 130 -9.47 -0.16 3.98
N LEU A 131 -10.08 -1.03 4.77
CA LEU A 131 -9.40 -2.18 5.38
C LEU A 131 -9.99 -3.44 4.75
N THR A 132 -9.15 -4.33 4.23
CA THR A 132 -9.58 -5.64 3.78
C THR A 132 -9.14 -6.70 4.79
N MET A 133 -9.95 -7.74 4.94
CA MET A 133 -9.64 -8.88 5.79
C MET A 133 -10.12 -10.17 5.13
N ASP A 134 -9.31 -11.23 5.23
CA ASP A 134 -9.70 -12.58 4.85
C ASP A 134 -9.98 -13.39 6.12
N PRO A 135 -11.24 -13.76 6.43
CA PRO A 135 -11.58 -14.51 7.63
C PRO A 135 -10.93 -15.91 7.70
N LYS A 136 -10.45 -16.45 6.57
CA LYS A 136 -9.73 -17.73 6.53
C LYS A 136 -8.22 -17.60 6.83
N GLN A 137 -7.68 -16.38 6.87
CA GLN A 137 -6.26 -16.12 7.14
C GLN A 137 -6.06 -15.39 8.49
N GLY A 138 -4.85 -15.47 9.07
CA GLY A 138 -4.49 -14.75 10.31
C GLY A 138 -5.14 -15.27 11.59
N ASN A 139 -5.17 -14.44 12.65
CA ASN A 139 -5.80 -14.78 13.95
C ASN A 139 -7.34 -14.69 13.92
N GLY A 140 -7.92 -14.56 12.73
CA GLY A 140 -9.37 -14.58 12.48
C GLY A 140 -10.11 -13.26 12.75
N GLU A 141 -9.61 -12.37 13.60
CA GLU A 141 -10.40 -11.19 14.02
C GLU A 141 -9.56 -9.93 14.27
N ILE A 142 -10.14 -8.77 13.93
CA ILE A 142 -9.70 -7.45 14.41
C ILE A 142 -10.40 -7.10 15.73
N SER A 143 -9.85 -6.16 16.50
CA SER A 143 -10.38 -5.78 17.82
C SER A 143 -11.82 -5.24 17.70
N ARG A 144 -12.66 -5.51 18.72
CA ARG A 144 -14.03 -4.93 18.78
C ARG A 144 -14.00 -3.40 18.71
N ALA A 145 -12.97 -2.77 19.29
CA ALA A 145 -12.77 -1.33 19.22
C ALA A 145 -12.65 -0.84 17.77
N MET A 146 -11.86 -1.54 16.95
CA MET A 146 -11.72 -1.23 15.53
C MET A 146 -13.05 -1.43 14.78
N LYS A 147 -13.71 -2.58 14.97
CA LYS A 147 -15.00 -2.88 14.33
C LYS A 147 -16.06 -1.81 14.62
N ASN A 148 -16.14 -1.35 15.86
CA ASN A 148 -17.11 -0.34 16.28
C ASN A 148 -16.89 1.05 15.64
N ARG A 149 -15.72 1.32 15.05
CA ARG A 149 -15.38 2.58 14.37
C ARG A 149 -15.40 2.47 12.85
N CYS A 150 -15.62 1.26 12.34
CA CYS A 150 -15.64 0.97 10.91
C CYS A 150 -17.06 0.60 10.47
N CYS A 151 -17.32 0.78 9.18
CA CYS A 151 -18.44 0.10 8.51
C CYS A 151 -17.91 -1.23 7.98
N GLU A 152 -18.39 -2.34 8.54
CA GLU A 152 -18.02 -3.68 8.09
C GLU A 152 -18.95 -4.15 6.98
N ILE A 153 -18.37 -4.58 5.87
CA ILE A 153 -19.09 -5.18 4.74
C ILE A 153 -18.61 -6.61 4.61
N TYR A 154 -19.53 -7.56 4.82
CA TYR A 154 -19.26 -8.97 4.60
C TYR A 154 -19.65 -9.35 3.17
N ILE A 155 -18.69 -9.89 2.42
CA ILE A 155 -18.93 -10.47 1.10
C ILE A 155 -19.04 -11.98 1.28
N ASP A 156 -20.25 -12.49 1.09
CA ASP A 156 -20.49 -13.92 1.15
C ASP A 156 -19.96 -14.60 -0.13
N ASN A 157 -18.91 -15.39 0.02
CA ASN A 157 -18.33 -16.18 -1.06
C ASN A 157 -18.97 -17.59 -1.16
N GLN A 158 -19.99 -17.90 -0.36
CA GLN A 158 -20.69 -19.20 -0.39
C GLN A 158 -21.80 -19.27 -1.42
N GLN A 159 -22.08 -18.19 -2.15
CA GLN A 159 -22.98 -18.28 -3.29
C GLN A 159 -22.27 -19.04 -4.41
N GLU A 160 -22.76 -20.25 -4.71
CA GLU A 160 -22.45 -20.90 -5.98
C GLU A 160 -22.84 -19.93 -7.09
N TYR A 161 -21.83 -19.41 -7.80
CA TYR A 161 -22.08 -18.59 -8.99
C TYR A 161 -22.95 -19.40 -9.94
N ASN A 162 -24.08 -18.82 -10.35
CA ASN A 162 -24.95 -19.53 -11.28
C ASN A 162 -24.25 -19.63 -12.65
N TYR A 163 -24.75 -20.53 -13.52
CA TYR A 163 -24.16 -20.74 -14.84
C TYR A 163 -24.02 -19.45 -15.67
N TYR A 164 -25.00 -18.54 -15.59
CA TYR A 164 -25.00 -17.28 -16.33
C TYR A 164 -23.98 -16.29 -15.77
N ASP A 165 -23.84 -16.19 -14.45
CA ASP A 165 -22.83 -15.32 -13.81
C ASP A 165 -21.42 -15.77 -14.21
N LEU A 166 -21.15 -17.07 -14.16
CA LEU A 166 -19.86 -17.63 -14.60
C LEU A 166 -19.62 -17.36 -16.08
N LYS A 167 -20.65 -17.47 -16.91
CA LYS A 167 -20.55 -17.21 -18.35
C LYS A 167 -20.27 -15.73 -18.64
N GLU A 168 -20.94 -14.80 -17.95
CA GLU A 168 -20.66 -13.37 -18.06
C GLU A 168 -19.24 -13.03 -17.58
N LEU A 169 -18.80 -13.61 -16.46
CA LEU A 169 -17.43 -13.43 -15.98
C LEU A 169 -16.40 -13.88 -17.03
N ILE A 170 -16.58 -15.06 -17.64
CA ILE A 170 -15.68 -15.56 -18.68
C ILE A 170 -15.71 -14.67 -19.92
N GLN A 171 -16.88 -14.16 -20.30
CA GLN A 171 -17.01 -13.21 -21.41
C GLN A 171 -16.36 -11.86 -21.11
N SER A 172 -16.39 -11.40 -19.86
CA SER A 172 -15.68 -10.18 -19.42
C SER A 172 -14.16 -10.31 -19.59
N CYS A 173 -13.65 -11.54 -19.51
CA CYS A 173 -12.26 -11.90 -19.83
C CYS A 173 -12.01 -12.06 -21.35
N GLN A 174 -12.95 -11.65 -22.20
CA GLN A 174 -12.90 -11.72 -23.66
C GLN A 174 -12.87 -13.13 -24.25
N ILE A 175 -13.35 -14.13 -23.50
CA ILE A 175 -13.47 -15.52 -23.98
C ILE A 175 -14.90 -15.74 -24.46
N TYR A 176 -15.11 -15.73 -25.78
CA TYR A 176 -16.45 -15.83 -26.39
C TYR A 176 -16.79 -17.22 -26.96
N GLN A 177 -15.79 -18.08 -27.16
CA GLN A 177 -16.01 -19.41 -27.74
C GLN A 177 -16.72 -20.31 -26.74
N THR A 178 -17.92 -20.79 -27.09
CA THR A 178 -18.79 -21.58 -26.20
C THR A 178 -18.10 -22.78 -25.60
N LYS A 179 -17.31 -23.52 -26.40
CA LYS A 179 -16.60 -24.71 -25.92
C LYS A 179 -15.57 -24.38 -24.83
N GLN A 180 -14.83 -23.29 -24.99
CA GLN A 180 -13.87 -22.84 -23.97
C GLN A 180 -14.60 -22.38 -22.69
N GLN A 181 -15.72 -21.67 -22.85
CA GLN A 181 -16.54 -21.26 -21.70
C GLN A 181 -17.04 -22.48 -20.91
N GLU A 182 -17.53 -23.51 -21.60
CA GLU A 182 -17.97 -24.77 -20.97
C GLU A 182 -16.83 -25.48 -20.24
N ASP A 183 -15.65 -25.58 -20.87
CA ASP A 183 -14.45 -26.18 -20.25
C ASP A 183 -14.07 -25.43 -18.95
N PHE A 184 -14.07 -24.10 -18.95
CA PHE A 184 -13.77 -23.29 -17.76
C PHE A 184 -14.81 -23.46 -16.65
N ILE A 185 -16.10 -23.51 -17.00
CA ILE A 185 -17.18 -23.74 -16.03
C ILE A 185 -17.04 -25.14 -15.42
N GLN A 186 -16.73 -26.15 -16.23
CA GLN A 186 -16.52 -27.52 -15.75
C GLN A 186 -15.31 -27.61 -14.80
N ILE A 187 -14.20 -26.95 -15.15
CA ILE A 187 -13.01 -26.86 -14.27
C ILE A 187 -13.37 -26.19 -12.94
N HIS A 188 -14.09 -25.07 -12.97
CA HIS A 188 -14.53 -24.37 -11.76
C HIS A 188 -15.37 -25.28 -10.85
N GLN A 189 -16.34 -26.00 -11.40
CA GLN A 189 -17.18 -26.94 -10.64
C GLN A 189 -16.35 -28.04 -9.97
N ILE A 190 -15.35 -28.60 -10.67
CA ILE A 190 -14.46 -29.64 -10.11
C ILE A 190 -13.61 -29.07 -8.95
N LEU A 191 -13.15 -27.82 -9.07
CA LEU A 191 -12.32 -27.19 -8.04
C LEU A 191 -13.12 -26.79 -6.80
N CYS A 192 -14.38 -26.36 -6.96
CA CYS A 192 -15.24 -25.94 -5.86
C CYS A 192 -15.88 -27.10 -5.08
N GLN A 193 -15.91 -28.32 -5.62
CA GLN A 193 -16.43 -29.53 -4.94
C GLN A 193 -15.42 -30.19 -3.97
N LYS A 194 -14.22 -29.63 -3.78
CA LYS A 194 -13.20 -30.10 -2.83
C LYS A 194 -13.07 -29.19 -1.62
#